data_AF-A0A533X5Q9-F1
#
_entry.id   AF-A0A533X5Q9-F1
#
_cell.length_a   1.000
_cell.length_b   1.000
_cell.length_c   1.000
_cell.angle_alpha   90.00
_cell.angle_beta   90.00
_cell.angle_gamma   90.00
#
_symmetry.space_group_name_H-M   'P 1'
#
loop_
_entity.id
_entity.type
_entity.pdbx_description
1 polymer ?
#
loop_
_entity_poly.entity_id
_entity_poly.type
_entity_poly.pdbx_seq_one_letter_code
_entity_poly.pdbx_strand_id
1 'polypeptide(L)'
;MCCQPVMKVSLVWHTPNPERTIAVAMRRCYSTKPIEDIEVELEQKGREYWKYLLTRALQDKSLDVFEHYCLELLIEDTLEAEMRRVATAYPFIRLLSLNDRDWLVAMNARTLIEMWRDEIHKPFASAIVERLNANGTSPVFNAVVFGV
;
A
#
# COMPACT_ATOMS: atom_id res chain seq x y z
N MET A 1 19.04 29.75 5.40
CA MET A 1 17.95 28.94 4.83
C MET A 1 18.18 27.51 5.26
N CYS A 2 17.46 27.02 6.27
CA CYS A 2 17.53 25.60 6.63
C CYS A 2 16.63 24.85 5.65
N CYS A 3 17.23 24.11 4.70
CA CYS A 3 16.48 23.12 3.94
C CYS A 3 15.88 22.14 4.95
N GLN A 4 14.56 22.02 5.00
CA GLN A 4 13.95 20.93 5.74
C GLN A 4 14.51 19.62 5.19
N PRO A 5 14.94 18.68 6.05
CA PRO A 5 15.34 17.37 5.56
C PRO A 5 14.18 16.75 4.78
N VAL A 6 14.48 16.33 3.54
CA VAL A 6 13.51 15.63 2.69
C VAL A 6 13.42 14.20 3.20
N MET A 7 12.22 13.79 3.62
CA MET A 7 11.95 12.42 4.06
C MET A 7 12.46 11.42 3.02
N LYS A 8 13.29 10.47 3.45
CA LYS A 8 13.76 9.38 2.58
C LYS A 8 12.97 8.12 2.91
N VAL A 9 12.38 7.53 1.88
CA VAL A 9 11.64 6.28 1.98
C VAL A 9 12.39 5.18 1.25
N SER A 10 12.56 4.04 1.90
CA SER A 10 13.10 2.80 1.34
C SER A 10 12.13 1.65 1.60
N LEU A 11 11.88 0.82 0.58
CA LEU A 11 11.06 -0.37 0.73
C LEU A 11 11.92 -1.50 1.33
N VAL A 12 11.52 -2.01 2.48
CA VAL A 12 12.20 -3.13 3.17
C VAL A 12 11.58 -4.45 2.76
N TRP A 13 10.25 -4.54 2.81
CA TRP A 13 9.51 -5.75 2.46
C TRP A 13 8.10 -5.41 1.96
N HIS A 14 7.50 -6.31 1.19
CA HIS A 14 6.10 -6.23 0.84
C HIS A 14 5.49 -7.62 0.59
N THR A 15 4.16 -7.72 0.65
CA THR A 15 3.44 -8.95 0.30
C THR A 15 3.85 -9.44 -1.10
N PRO A 16 4.25 -10.71 -1.27
CA PRO A 16 4.55 -11.28 -2.58
C PRO A 16 3.34 -11.24 -3.53
N ASN A 17 3.56 -10.91 -4.80
CA ASN A 17 2.52 -10.80 -5.83
C ASN A 17 1.28 -10.03 -5.33
N PRO A 18 1.44 -8.76 -4.91
CA PRO A 18 0.42 -8.02 -4.19
C PRO A 18 -0.91 -7.90 -4.95
N GLU A 19 -0.89 -7.69 -6.27
CA GLU A 19 -2.12 -7.57 -7.05
C GLU A 19 -2.88 -8.90 -7.16
N ARG A 20 -2.14 -10.01 -7.31
CA ARG A 20 -2.73 -11.35 -7.29
C ARG A 20 -3.34 -11.64 -5.92
N THR A 21 -2.65 -11.27 -4.85
CA THR A 21 -3.14 -11.44 -3.47
C THR A 21 -4.45 -10.69 -3.25
N ILE A 22 -4.53 -9.43 -3.68
CA ILE A 22 -5.77 -8.63 -3.62
C ILE A 22 -6.86 -9.29 -4.49
N ALA A 23 -6.53 -9.72 -5.70
CA ALA A 23 -7.48 -10.37 -6.61
C ALA A 23 -8.04 -11.69 -6.03
N VAL A 24 -7.21 -12.48 -5.34
CA VAL A 24 -7.64 -13.69 -4.62
C VAL A 24 -8.64 -13.31 -3.52
N ALA A 25 -8.32 -12.33 -2.68
CA ALA A 25 -9.21 -11.86 -1.62
C ALA A 25 -10.58 -11.44 -2.18
N MET A 26 -10.57 -10.61 -3.23
CA MET A 26 -11.80 -10.21 -3.93
C MET A 26 -12.62 -11.39 -4.45
N ARG A 27 -11.99 -12.36 -5.12
CA ARG A 27 -12.71 -13.51 -5.69
C ARG A 27 -13.24 -14.42 -4.59
N ARG A 28 -12.50 -14.59 -3.50
CA ARG A 28 -12.88 -15.47 -2.38
C ARG A 28 -14.14 -14.97 -1.66
N CYS A 29 -14.34 -13.67 -1.55
CA CYS A 29 -15.54 -13.09 -0.92
C CYS A 29 -16.85 -13.46 -1.65
N TYR A 30 -16.79 -13.77 -2.95
CA TYR A 30 -17.97 -13.98 -3.80
C TYR A 30 -17.93 -15.29 -4.59
N SER A 31 -17.12 -16.26 -4.15
CA SER A 31 -16.95 -17.55 -4.82
C SER A 31 -17.01 -18.68 -3.80
N THR A 32 -17.70 -19.76 -4.16
CA THR A 32 -17.69 -21.02 -3.40
C THR A 32 -16.59 -21.97 -3.85
N LYS A 33 -15.80 -21.60 -4.86
CA LYS A 33 -14.68 -22.42 -5.34
C LYS A 33 -13.60 -22.58 -4.25
N PRO A 34 -12.88 -23.73 -4.22
CA PRO A 34 -11.62 -23.87 -3.52
C PRO A 34 -10.62 -22.75 -3.85
N ILE A 35 -9.69 -22.45 -2.93
CA ILE A 35 -8.75 -21.33 -3.14
C ILE A 35 -7.80 -21.62 -4.31
N GLU A 36 -7.43 -22.89 -4.47
CA GLU A 36 -6.54 -23.40 -5.50
C GLU A 36 -7.15 -23.16 -6.90
N ASP A 37 -8.45 -23.38 -7.05
CA ASP A 37 -9.17 -23.14 -8.31
C ASP A 37 -9.28 -21.64 -8.63
N ILE A 38 -9.45 -20.80 -7.61
CA ILE A 38 -9.44 -19.33 -7.77
C ILE A 38 -8.06 -18.86 -8.22
N GLU A 39 -7.01 -19.40 -7.59
CA GLU A 39 -5.63 -19.08 -7.91
C GLU A 39 -5.23 -19.48 -9.34
N VAL A 40 -5.67 -20.65 -9.81
CA VAL A 40 -5.49 -21.10 -11.20
C VAL A 40 -6.28 -20.21 -12.17
N GLU A 41 -7.54 -19.89 -11.86
CA GLU A 41 -8.37 -18.99 -12.68
C GLU A 41 -7.69 -17.62 -12.85
N LEU A 42 -7.18 -17.05 -11.76
CA LEU A 42 -6.51 -15.76 -11.76
C LEU A 42 -5.21 -15.79 -12.56
N GLU A 43 -4.45 -16.87 -12.47
CA GLU A 43 -3.23 -17.05 -13.26
C GLU A 43 -3.56 -17.12 -14.76
N GLN A 44 -4.56 -17.92 -15.14
CA GLN A 44 -4.99 -18.07 -16.53
C GLN A 44 -5.51 -16.78 -17.14
N LYS A 45 -6.24 -15.96 -16.37
CA LYS A 45 -6.79 -14.68 -16.83
C LYS A 45 -5.76 -13.54 -16.83
N GLY A 46 -4.70 -13.66 -16.04
CA GLY A 46 -3.57 -12.74 -16.02
C GLY A 46 -3.88 -11.32 -15.51
N ARG A 47 -2.89 -10.43 -15.69
CA ARG A 47 -2.81 -9.11 -15.05
C ARG A 47 -3.95 -8.15 -15.42
N GLU A 48 -4.45 -8.19 -16.65
CA GLU A 48 -5.58 -7.33 -17.07
C GLU A 48 -6.86 -7.65 -16.27
N TYR A 49 -7.08 -8.93 -15.95
CA TYR A 49 -8.19 -9.30 -15.09
C TYR A 49 -7.99 -8.86 -13.65
N TRP A 50 -6.75 -8.92 -13.14
CA TRP A 50 -6.43 -8.38 -11.81
C TRP A 50 -6.70 -6.87 -11.77
N LYS A 51 -6.24 -6.13 -12.78
CA LYS A 51 -6.52 -4.69 -12.94
C LYS A 51 -8.02 -4.40 -12.92
N TYR A 52 -8.81 -5.19 -13.65
CA TYR A 52 -10.27 -5.08 -13.63
C TYR A 52 -10.83 -5.28 -12.21
N LEU A 53 -10.40 -6.34 -11.52
CA LEU A 53 -10.84 -6.61 -10.14
C LEU A 53 -10.48 -5.45 -9.20
N LEU A 54 -9.22 -5.03 -9.16
CA LEU A 54 -8.77 -3.91 -8.32
C LEU A 54 -9.55 -2.61 -8.63
N THR A 55 -9.84 -2.34 -9.91
CA THR A 55 -10.65 -1.19 -10.32
C THR A 55 -12.07 -1.29 -9.77
N ARG A 56 -12.69 -2.48 -9.82
CA ARG A 56 -14.02 -2.73 -9.26
C ARG A 56 -14.02 -2.56 -7.74
N ALA A 57 -13.00 -3.04 -7.03
CA ALA A 57 -12.90 -2.83 -5.58
C ALA A 57 -12.93 -1.34 -5.20
N LEU A 58 -12.20 -0.50 -5.94
CA LEU A 58 -12.21 0.94 -5.70
C LEU A 58 -13.57 1.58 -6.00
N GLN A 59 -14.21 1.20 -7.10
CA GLN A 59 -15.52 1.72 -7.51
C GLN A 59 -16.61 1.34 -6.49
N ASP A 60 -16.59 0.09 -6.04
CA ASP A 60 -17.57 -0.47 -5.11
C ASP A 60 -17.25 -0.10 -3.64
N LYS A 61 -16.12 0.60 -3.39
CA LYS A 61 -15.60 0.98 -2.07
C LYS A 61 -15.30 -0.22 -1.14
N SER A 62 -15.04 -1.39 -1.72
CA SER A 62 -14.60 -2.59 -1.01
C SER A 62 -13.12 -2.46 -0.66
N LEU A 63 -12.78 -1.57 0.29
CA LEU A 63 -11.39 -1.23 0.60
C LEU A 63 -10.68 -2.29 1.47
N ASP A 64 -11.44 -3.15 2.13
CA ASP A 64 -10.98 -4.24 2.99
C ASP A 64 -10.07 -5.23 2.24
N VAL A 65 -10.33 -5.47 0.95
CA VAL A 65 -9.50 -6.38 0.13
C VAL A 65 -8.06 -5.89 -0.06
N PHE A 66 -7.83 -4.57 0.06
CA PHE A 66 -6.48 -3.99 -0.01
C PHE A 66 -5.69 -4.16 1.29
N GLU A 67 -6.31 -4.59 2.38
CA GLU A 67 -5.61 -4.86 3.63
C GLU A 67 -4.67 -6.07 3.53
N HIS A 68 -4.88 -6.94 2.53
CA HIS A 68 -4.01 -8.10 2.28
C HIS A 68 -2.67 -7.75 1.61
N TYR A 69 -2.52 -6.53 1.10
CA TYR A 69 -1.25 -6.01 0.62
C TYR A 69 -0.56 -5.21 1.72
N CYS A 70 0.46 -5.79 2.34
CA CYS A 70 1.26 -5.19 3.40
C CYS A 70 2.59 -4.67 2.87
N LEU A 71 3.07 -3.60 3.49
CA LEU A 71 4.31 -2.89 3.20
C LEU A 71 5.09 -2.71 4.50
N GLU A 72 6.40 -2.94 4.44
CA GLU A 72 7.37 -2.52 5.45
C GLU A 72 8.36 -1.57 4.83
N LEU A 73 8.50 -0.39 5.43
CA LEU A 73 9.26 0.74 4.92
C LEU A 73 10.26 1.18 5.98
N LEU A 74 11.45 1.56 5.53
CA LEU A 74 12.38 2.36 6.29
C LEU A 74 12.17 3.82 5.90
N ILE A 75 11.82 4.65 6.87
CA ILE A 75 11.64 6.08 6.73
C ILE A 75 12.73 6.78 7.54
N GLU A 76 13.61 7.51 6.87
CA GLU A 76 14.77 8.17 7.47
C GLU A 76 14.55 9.69 7.55
N ASP A 77 15.34 10.34 8.42
CA ASP A 77 15.40 11.80 8.56
C ASP A 77 14.06 12.48 8.94
N THR A 78 13.14 11.75 9.59
CA THR A 78 11.77 12.21 9.89
C THR A 78 11.55 12.44 11.39
N LEU A 79 10.96 13.58 11.76
CA LEU A 79 10.73 13.95 13.15
C LEU A 79 9.67 13.05 13.82
N GLU A 80 9.89 12.69 15.07
CA GLU A 80 8.93 11.94 15.90
C GLU A 80 7.52 12.57 15.89
N ALA A 81 7.42 13.90 15.93
CA ALA A 81 6.15 14.61 15.91
C ALA A 81 5.36 14.37 14.61
N GLU A 82 6.04 14.18 13.48
CA GLU A 82 5.41 13.83 12.22
C GLU A 82 4.92 12.38 12.24
N MET A 83 5.77 11.45 12.67
CA MET A 83 5.42 10.02 12.76
C MET A 83 4.26 9.78 13.74
N ARG A 84 4.25 10.46 14.89
CA ARG A 84 3.14 10.41 15.84
C ARG A 84 1.83 10.94 15.26
N ARG A 85 1.87 12.00 14.44
CA ARG A 85 0.67 12.51 13.77
C ARG A 85 0.08 11.46 12.84
N VAL A 86 0.93 10.83 12.02
CA VAL A 86 0.52 9.75 11.11
C VAL A 86 -0.05 8.56 11.91
N ALA A 87 0.63 8.10 12.95
CA ALA A 87 0.16 6.97 13.77
C ALA A 87 -1.12 7.22 14.53
N THR A 88 -1.39 8.48 14.90
CA THR A 88 -2.64 8.84 15.58
C THR A 88 -3.81 8.87 14.58
N ALA A 89 -3.54 9.30 13.33
CA ALA A 89 -4.57 9.39 12.30
C ALA A 89 -4.93 8.03 11.68
N TYR A 90 -3.99 7.08 11.60
CA TYR A 90 -4.16 5.83 10.88
C TYR A 90 -3.89 4.61 11.78
N PRO A 91 -4.92 3.95 12.34
CA PRO A 91 -4.75 2.94 13.39
C PRO A 91 -4.06 1.64 12.94
N PHE A 92 -3.94 1.40 11.64
CA PHE A 92 -3.30 0.21 11.07
C PHE A 92 -1.82 0.42 10.71
N ILE A 93 -1.25 1.58 11.01
CA ILE A 93 0.19 1.79 10.91
C ILE A 93 0.87 1.32 12.20
N ARG A 94 1.99 0.62 12.06
CA ARG A 94 2.87 0.26 13.17
C ARG A 94 4.20 0.95 12.99
N LEU A 95 4.69 1.56 14.05
CA LEU A 95 5.94 2.30 14.06
C LEU A 95 6.92 1.64 15.03
N LEU A 96 8.16 1.50 14.58
CA LEU A 96 9.30 1.18 15.43
C LEU A 96 10.37 2.26 15.20
N SER A 97 10.67 3.02 16.24
CA SER A 97 11.81 3.95 16.21
C SER A 97 13.10 3.14 16.22
N LEU A 98 13.97 3.39 15.25
CA LEU A 98 15.35 2.88 15.24
C LEU A 98 16.28 3.85 15.95
N ASN A 99 15.98 5.15 15.84
CA ASN A 99 16.60 6.26 16.54
C ASN A 99 15.63 7.47 16.50
N ASP A 100 16.10 8.67 16.88
CA ASP A 100 15.29 9.90 16.94
C ASP A 100 14.77 10.39 15.57
N ARG A 101 15.26 9.85 14.46
CA ARG A 101 14.93 10.29 13.09
C ARG A 101 14.54 9.18 12.13
N ASP A 102 14.90 7.93 12.42
CA ASP A 102 14.71 6.80 11.52
C ASP A 102 13.71 5.80 12.10
N TRP A 103 12.82 5.31 11.23
CA TRP A 103 11.64 4.56 11.61
C TRP A 103 11.45 3.37 10.69
N LEU A 104 11.19 2.20 11.27
CA LEU A 104 10.54 1.12 10.55
C LEU A 104 9.02 1.31 10.66
N VAL A 105 8.37 1.29 9.51
CA VAL A 105 6.95 1.53 9.35
C VAL A 105 6.32 0.35 8.64
N ALA A 106 5.36 -0.30 9.30
CA ALA A 106 4.53 -1.31 8.66
C ALA A 106 3.10 -0.78 8.48
N MET A 107 2.53 -0.98 7.30
CA MET A 107 1.13 -0.63 6.99
C MET A 107 0.56 -1.55 5.92
N ASN A 108 -0.76 -1.55 5.78
CA ASN A 108 -1.43 -2.15 4.64
C ASN A 108 -1.74 -1.11 3.55
N ALA A 109 -2.04 -1.58 2.34
CA ALA A 109 -2.27 -0.72 1.20
C ALA A 109 -3.56 0.09 1.33
N ARG A 110 -4.56 -0.39 2.08
CA ARG A 110 -5.74 0.41 2.46
C ARG A 110 -5.32 1.70 3.19
N THR A 111 -4.42 1.58 4.17
CA THR A 111 -3.91 2.72 4.92
C THR A 111 -3.25 3.75 4.00
N LEU A 112 -2.44 3.28 3.04
CA LEU A 112 -1.82 4.16 2.04
C LEU A 112 -2.84 4.81 1.10
N ILE A 113 -3.89 4.09 0.68
CA ILE A 113 -5.01 4.63 -0.11
C ILE A 113 -5.70 5.76 0.64
N GLU A 114 -5.99 5.55 1.93
CA GLU A 114 -6.65 6.53 2.78
C GLU A 114 -5.77 7.78 2.98
N MET A 115 -4.48 7.60 3.26
CA MET A 115 -3.52 8.72 3.36
C MET A 115 -3.40 9.52 2.06
N TRP A 116 -3.39 8.85 0.91
CA TRP A 116 -3.28 9.52 -0.39
C TRP A 116 -4.51 10.38 -0.71
N ARG A 117 -5.68 10.02 -0.19
CA ARG A 117 -6.94 10.74 -0.37
C ARG A 117 -7.16 11.85 0.66
N ASP A 118 -6.37 11.88 1.72
CA ASP A 118 -6.39 12.91 2.74
C ASP A 118 -5.34 13.99 2.44
N GLU A 119 -5.78 15.20 2.12
CA GLU A 119 -4.89 16.32 1.76
C GLU A 119 -3.85 16.65 2.86
N ILE A 120 -4.13 16.34 4.13
CA ILE A 120 -3.17 16.56 5.23
C ILE A 120 -1.98 15.58 5.13
N HIS A 121 -2.25 14.32 4.82
CA HIS A 121 -1.24 13.25 4.84
C HIS A 121 -0.78 12.81 3.43
N LYS A 122 -1.38 13.39 2.39
CA LYS A 122 -1.00 13.16 0.99
C LYS A 122 0.49 13.38 0.71
N PRO A 123 1.19 14.40 1.24
CA PRO A 123 2.64 14.54 1.02
C PRO A 123 3.44 13.33 1.54
N PHE A 124 3.06 12.79 2.70
CA PHE A 124 3.67 11.59 3.27
C PHE A 124 3.40 10.36 2.40
N ALA A 125 2.14 10.16 1.99
CA ALA A 125 1.76 9.10 1.06
C ALA A 125 2.50 9.22 -0.28
N SER A 126 2.69 10.45 -0.79
CA SER A 126 3.35 10.67 -2.08
C SER A 126 4.78 10.22 -2.11
N ALA A 127 5.57 10.51 -1.09
CA ALA A 127 6.93 10.02 -1.01
C ALA A 127 7.00 8.49 -0.97
N ILE A 128 6.02 7.82 -0.35
CA ILE A 128 5.91 6.35 -0.38
C ILE A 128 5.57 5.88 -1.80
N VAL A 129 4.52 6.43 -2.42
CA VAL A 129 4.07 6.05 -3.76
C VAL A 129 5.16 6.27 -4.82
N GLU A 130 5.87 7.40 -4.76
CA GLU A 130 7.02 7.69 -5.62
C GLU A 130 8.10 6.61 -5.49
N ARG A 131 8.41 6.18 -4.26
CA ARG A 131 9.38 5.10 -4.04
C ARG A 131 8.88 3.77 -4.60
N LEU A 132 7.62 3.41 -4.37
CA LEU A 132 7.04 2.17 -4.89
C LEU A 132 7.08 2.13 -6.43
N ASN A 133 6.75 3.26 -7.08
CA ASN A 133 6.84 3.40 -8.53
C ASN A 133 8.27 3.29 -9.05
N ALA A 134 9.22 3.99 -8.41
CA ALA A 134 10.63 3.93 -8.79
C ALA A 134 11.20 2.50 -8.70
N ASN A 135 10.71 1.71 -7.75
CA ASN A 135 11.10 0.31 -7.57
C ASN A 135 10.33 -0.65 -8.50
N GLY A 136 9.33 -0.19 -9.24
CA GLY A 136 8.42 -1.05 -10.01
C GLY A 136 7.58 -1.98 -9.12
N THR A 137 7.36 -1.61 -7.85
CA THR A 137 6.61 -2.40 -6.89
C THR A 137 5.11 -2.26 -7.14
N SER A 138 4.44 -3.38 -7.42
CA SER A 138 2.99 -3.45 -7.63
C SER A 138 2.44 -2.46 -8.68
N PRO A 139 2.94 -2.52 -9.94
CA PRO A 139 2.62 -1.51 -10.95
C PRO A 139 1.14 -1.46 -11.32
N VAL A 140 0.41 -2.58 -11.25
CA VAL A 140 -1.03 -2.58 -11.56
C VAL A 140 -1.82 -1.90 -10.44
N PHE A 141 -1.44 -2.13 -9.19
CA PHE A 141 -2.04 -1.45 -8.05
C PHE A 141 -1.78 0.06 -8.10
N ASN A 142 -0.52 0.49 -8.31
CA ASN A 142 -0.17 1.91 -8.34
C ASN A 142 -0.93 2.66 -9.45
N ALA A 143 -1.02 2.07 -10.65
CA ALA A 143 -1.75 2.66 -11.76
C ALA A 143 -3.25 2.78 -11.49
N VAL A 144 -3.87 1.78 -10.84
CA VAL A 144 -5.31 1.76 -10.54
C VAL A 144 -5.67 2.73 -9.40
N VAL A 145 -4.83 2.78 -8.37
CA VAL A 145 -5.13 3.51 -7.13
C VAL A 145 -4.68 4.96 -7.17
N PHE A 146 -3.47 5.20 -7.67
CA PHE A 146 -2.80 6.50 -7.59
C PHE A 146 -2.71 7.18 -8.97
N GLY A 147 -2.96 6.45 -10.06
CA GLY A 147 -2.91 6.99 -11.42
C GLY A 147 -1.50 7.27 -11.93
N VAL A 148 -0.50 6.58 -11.39
CA VAL A 148 0.93 6.76 -11.64
C VAL A 148 1.63 5.45 -11.96
#